data_AF-A0A840YTP1-F1
#
_entry.id   AF-A0A840YTP1-F1
#
_cell.length_a   1.000
_cell.length_b   1.000
_cell.length_c   1.000
_cell.angle_alpha   90.00
_cell.angle_beta   90.00
_cell.angle_gamma   90.00
#
_symmetry.space_group_name_H-M   'P 1'
#
loop_
_entity.id
_entity.type
_entity.pdbx_description
1 polymer ?
#
loop_
_entity_poly.entity_id
_entity_poly.type
_entity_poly.pdbx_seq_one_letter_code
_entity_poly.pdbx_strand_id
1 'polypeptide(L)'
;MTAATMDVAPPAPPQPVTLRQAFWVWLRIAMLSFGGPAGQIAVMHRILVDEKRWIGEQRFLHALNYCMLLPGPEAQQLATYIGWLMHRTKGGIVAGVLFILPGAVAVMALSWVYVLYGRVGIVSALFFGLKAAVLAVVLQAVVRIGGRALKTAPARLLATAAFVLIFFFGAPFPLIVLGASLIGWWSGKQGHAAFRGGGHGASKSATVADADTLLGEDLPAHARPTWRETVQTALIWLALWLIPVAALLIALGPDDVFSRIATFFSTMAMVTFGGAYAVLAYVAQQAVENYGWLSPAEMLDGLGMAETTPGPLIMVLQFVGFLGAYREAGALSPLLAGTLGGLLATWVTFVPCFLWIFLGAPFIERLRGNAAVAGALSAITAAVVGVVLNLAVWFALHTLFRQTAMLSLGPIRFDAPVLGSVDPWATLLAGAAIVAVFTLRANVIATLLGTSAAGIVLHFLGVLG
;
A
#
# COMPACT_ATOMS: atom_id res chain seq x y z
N MET A 1 50.48 -34.44 -4.29
CA MET A 1 50.38 -33.08 -3.71
C MET A 1 48.91 -32.73 -3.66
N THR A 2 48.31 -32.87 -2.47
CA THR A 2 46.92 -32.55 -2.17
C THR A 2 46.75 -31.03 -2.15
N ALA A 3 45.85 -30.53 -2.99
CA ALA A 3 45.48 -29.12 -3.01
C ALA A 3 44.80 -28.77 -1.68
N ALA A 4 45.43 -27.92 -0.89
CA ALA A 4 44.84 -27.34 0.31
C ALA A 4 43.67 -26.46 -0.12
N THR A 5 42.44 -26.90 0.16
CA THR A 5 41.27 -26.04 0.17
C THR A 5 41.51 -24.99 1.25
N MET A 6 41.73 -23.73 0.84
CA MET A 6 41.73 -22.61 1.78
C MET A 6 40.31 -22.50 2.33
N ASP A 7 40.09 -22.98 3.55
CA ASP A 7 38.91 -22.67 4.35
C ASP A 7 38.89 -21.15 4.56
N VAL A 8 38.11 -20.45 3.74
CA VAL A 8 37.75 -19.06 3.98
C VAL A 8 36.87 -19.07 5.21
N ALA A 9 37.41 -18.65 6.35
CA ALA A 9 36.67 -18.52 7.58
C ALA A 9 35.39 -17.67 7.32
N PRO A 10 34.21 -18.12 7.77
CA PRO A 10 32.98 -17.36 7.56
C PRO A 10 33.15 -15.95 8.16
N PRO A 11 32.60 -14.91 7.51
CA PRO A 11 32.72 -13.55 8.00
C PRO A 11 32.17 -13.45 9.43
N ALA A 12 32.92 -12.80 10.32
CA ALA A 12 32.49 -12.63 11.71
C ALA A 12 31.13 -11.91 11.77
N PRO A 13 30.19 -12.36 12.62
CA PRO A 13 28.87 -11.76 12.70
C PRO A 13 28.97 -10.27 13.08
N PRO A 14 28.15 -9.40 12.46
CA PRO A 14 28.22 -7.96 12.70
C PRO A 14 27.95 -7.62 14.17
N GLN A 15 28.65 -6.59 14.68
CA GLN A 15 28.52 -6.15 16.08
C GLN A 15 27.08 -5.76 16.44
N PRO A 16 26.65 -5.94 17.70
CA PRO A 16 25.32 -5.57 18.17
C PRO A 16 25.01 -4.10 17.86
N VAL A 17 23.92 -3.85 17.14
CA VAL A 17 23.48 -2.50 16.75
C VAL A 17 22.72 -1.88 17.91
N THR A 18 22.99 -0.61 18.20
CA THR A 18 22.23 0.14 19.21
C THR A 18 20.92 0.70 18.61
N LEU A 19 19.89 0.92 19.44
CA LEU A 19 18.63 1.51 19.00
C LEU A 19 18.81 2.88 18.32
N ARG A 20 19.81 3.67 18.76
CA ARG A 20 20.14 4.98 18.16
C ARG A 20 20.72 4.83 16.76
N GLN A 21 21.57 3.83 16.52
CA GLN A 21 22.07 3.53 15.17
C GLN A 21 20.94 3.01 14.28
N ALA A 22 20.09 2.13 14.81
CA ALA A 22 18.91 1.64 14.11
C ALA A 22 17.96 2.78 13.71
N PHE A 23 17.71 3.74 14.60
CA PHE A 23 16.87 4.91 14.35
C PHE A 23 17.26 5.65 13.05
N TRP A 24 18.55 5.95 12.87
CA TRP A 24 19.01 6.68 11.69
C TRP A 24 18.90 5.88 10.39
N VAL A 25 19.05 4.55 10.47
CA VAL A 25 18.84 3.68 9.30
C VAL A 25 17.36 3.57 8.97
N TRP A 26 16.48 3.45 9.96
CA TRP A 26 15.03 3.46 9.75
C TRP A 26 14.55 4.78 9.15
N LEU A 27 15.07 5.92 9.63
CA LEU A 27 14.79 7.22 9.05
C LEU A 27 15.31 7.31 7.60
N ARG A 28 16.52 6.82 7.32
CA ARG A 28 17.06 6.75 5.96
C ARG A 28 16.18 5.90 5.04
N ILE A 29 15.73 4.73 5.50
CA ILE A 29 14.81 3.88 4.76
C ILE A 29 13.53 4.66 4.45
N ALA A 30 12.89 5.24 5.47
CA ALA A 30 11.65 5.98 5.31
C ALA A 30 11.77 7.13 4.30
N MET A 31 12.85 7.92 4.38
CA MET A 31 13.13 9.03 3.47
C MET A 31 13.45 8.59 2.03
N LEU A 32 13.84 7.33 1.82
CA LEU A 32 14.15 6.77 0.50
C LEU A 32 13.03 5.87 -0.06
N SER A 33 11.99 5.62 0.72
CA SER A 33 10.89 4.70 0.39
C SER A 33 9.85 5.35 -0.52
N PHE A 34 10.19 5.52 -1.80
CA PHE A 34 9.29 5.96 -2.88
C PHE A 34 8.87 4.81 -3.82
N GLY A 35 7.84 5.02 -4.65
CA GLY A 35 7.53 4.15 -5.79
C GLY A 35 6.72 2.89 -5.48
N GLY A 36 5.80 2.99 -4.50
CA GLY A 36 4.90 1.92 -4.09
C GLY A 36 5.56 0.75 -3.34
N PRO A 37 4.78 -0.26 -2.90
CA PRO A 37 5.25 -1.32 -2.00
C PRO A 37 6.49 -2.07 -2.47
N ALA A 38 6.58 -2.42 -3.76
CA ALA A 38 7.73 -3.15 -4.28
C ALA A 38 9.03 -2.32 -4.27
N GLY A 39 8.95 -1.01 -4.57
CA GLY A 39 10.10 -0.11 -4.48
C GLY A 39 10.58 0.04 -3.04
N GLN A 40 9.62 0.16 -2.12
CA GLN A 40 9.88 0.26 -0.68
C GLN A 40 10.53 -1.00 -0.11
N ILE A 41 9.99 -2.18 -0.46
CA ILE A 41 10.57 -3.47 -0.07
C ILE A 41 11.97 -3.62 -0.66
N ALA A 42 12.21 -3.20 -1.91
CA ALA A 42 13.54 -3.26 -2.53
C ALA A 42 14.54 -2.33 -1.83
N VAL A 43 14.13 -1.13 -1.42
CA VAL A 43 14.97 -0.22 -0.61
C VAL A 43 15.31 -0.84 0.74
N MET A 44 14.31 -1.43 1.41
CA MET A 44 14.53 -2.15 2.67
C MET A 44 15.46 -3.34 2.50
N HIS A 45 15.25 -4.16 1.46
CA HIS A 45 16.10 -5.32 1.16
C HIS A 45 17.54 -4.88 0.92
N ARG A 46 17.77 -3.94 0.00
CA ARG A 46 19.11 -3.40 -0.29
C ARG A 46 19.80 -2.88 0.97
N ILE A 47 19.09 -2.10 1.80
CA ILE A 47 19.72 -1.50 2.99
C ILE A 47 19.92 -2.53 4.09
N LEU A 48 18.93 -3.36 4.40
CA LEU A 48 18.95 -4.25 5.58
C LEU A 48 19.66 -5.57 5.32
N VAL A 49 19.53 -6.12 4.11
CA VAL A 49 20.14 -7.40 3.70
C VAL A 49 21.52 -7.13 3.09
N ASP A 50 21.59 -6.35 2.00
CA ASP A 50 22.84 -6.23 1.24
C ASP A 50 23.86 -5.29 1.90
N GLU A 51 23.46 -4.04 2.23
CA GLU A 51 24.35 -3.01 2.78
C GLU A 51 24.70 -3.27 4.25
N LYS A 52 23.69 -3.59 5.08
CA LYS A 52 23.86 -3.70 6.54
C LYS A 52 23.99 -5.11 7.08
N ARG A 53 23.51 -6.13 6.35
CA ARG A 53 23.50 -7.54 6.78
C ARG A 53 22.90 -7.73 8.17
N TRP A 54 21.84 -6.98 8.48
CA TRP A 54 21.12 -7.11 9.74
C TRP A 54 20.19 -8.32 9.75
N ILE A 55 19.71 -8.72 8.57
CA ILE A 55 18.81 -9.84 8.36
C ILE A 55 19.22 -10.55 7.06
N GLY A 56 19.22 -11.88 7.05
CA GLY A 56 19.52 -12.67 5.86
C GLY A 56 18.32 -12.81 4.92
N GLU A 57 18.58 -13.36 3.74
CA GLU A 57 17.59 -13.46 2.66
C GLU A 57 16.35 -14.27 3.08
N GLN A 58 16.56 -15.43 3.70
CA GLN A 58 15.46 -16.34 4.04
C GLN A 58 14.56 -15.74 5.11
N ARG A 59 15.15 -15.15 6.17
CA ARG A 59 14.39 -14.49 7.23
C ARG A 59 13.66 -13.25 6.74
N PHE A 60 14.28 -12.46 5.85
CA PHE A 60 13.62 -11.31 5.22
C PHE A 60 12.39 -11.74 4.41
N LEU A 61 12.53 -12.76 3.56
CA LEU A 61 11.42 -13.30 2.77
C LEU A 61 10.34 -13.94 3.66
N HIS A 62 10.72 -14.58 4.75
CA HIS A 62 9.76 -15.11 5.72
C HIS A 62 8.91 -13.99 6.35
N ALA A 63 9.55 -12.95 6.86
CA ALA A 63 8.86 -11.78 7.41
C ALA A 63 7.98 -11.09 6.37
N LEU A 64 8.45 -10.96 5.12
CA LEU A 64 7.66 -10.40 4.02
C LEU A 64 6.42 -11.24 3.71
N ASN A 65 6.56 -12.56 3.61
CA ASN A 65 5.43 -13.46 3.36
C ASN A 65 4.36 -13.36 4.46
N TYR A 66 4.79 -13.17 5.70
CA TYR A 66 3.86 -12.89 6.80
C TYR A 66 3.17 -11.53 6.66
N CYS A 67 3.89 -10.47 6.36
CA CYS A 67 3.28 -9.15 6.19
C CYS A 67 2.30 -9.10 5.00
N MET A 68 2.46 -9.99 4.01
CA MET A 68 1.48 -10.16 2.93
C MET A 68 0.20 -10.89 3.35
N LEU A 69 0.21 -11.62 4.48
CA LEU A 69 -0.97 -12.27 5.09
C LEU A 69 -1.82 -11.30 5.90
N LEU A 70 -1.21 -10.22 6.38
CA LEU A 70 -1.87 -9.29 7.26
C LEU A 70 -2.63 -8.23 6.48
N PRO A 71 -3.73 -7.71 7.02
CA PRO A 71 -4.38 -6.57 6.42
C PRO A 71 -3.52 -5.32 6.65
N GLY A 72 -3.34 -4.49 5.61
CA GLY A 72 -2.61 -3.23 5.67
C GLY A 72 -1.36 -3.14 4.77
N PRO A 73 -0.55 -2.08 4.93
CA PRO A 73 0.62 -1.82 4.09
C PRO A 73 1.80 -2.72 4.47
N GLU A 74 2.05 -3.72 3.64
CA GLU A 74 3.10 -4.74 3.81
C GLU A 74 4.51 -4.19 4.11
N ALA A 75 4.94 -3.08 3.49
CA ALA A 75 6.28 -2.52 3.69
C ALA A 75 6.44 -1.88 5.09
N GLN A 76 5.41 -1.18 5.56
CA GLN A 76 5.40 -0.60 6.91
C GLN A 76 5.35 -1.70 7.97
N GLN A 77 4.56 -2.74 7.72
CA GLN A 77 4.48 -3.92 8.56
C GLN A 77 5.81 -4.67 8.62
N LEU A 78 6.50 -4.83 7.49
CA LEU A 78 7.83 -5.43 7.41
C LEU A 78 8.85 -4.61 8.19
N ALA A 79 8.81 -3.28 8.09
CA ALA A 79 9.68 -2.39 8.87
C ALA A 79 9.43 -2.58 10.38
N THR A 80 8.16 -2.64 10.78
CA THR A 80 7.74 -2.91 12.16
C THR A 80 8.22 -4.28 12.64
N TYR A 81 8.09 -5.31 11.79
CA TYR A 81 8.50 -6.69 12.10
C TYR A 81 10.02 -6.78 12.32
N ILE A 82 10.82 -6.25 11.39
CA ILE A 82 12.27 -6.30 11.48
C ILE A 82 12.76 -5.42 12.64
N GLY A 83 12.17 -4.24 12.83
CA GLY A 83 12.43 -3.41 14.00
C GLY A 83 12.14 -4.13 15.31
N TRP A 84 11.05 -4.91 15.35
CA TRP A 84 10.70 -5.74 16.49
C TRP A 84 11.71 -6.86 16.74
N LEU A 85 12.15 -7.56 15.70
CA LEU A 85 13.20 -8.59 15.82
C LEU A 85 14.50 -8.00 16.40
N MET A 86 14.87 -6.78 15.99
CA MET A 86 16.12 -6.16 16.42
C MET A 86 16.05 -5.63 17.86
N HIS A 87 14.98 -4.92 18.24
CA HIS A 87 14.90 -4.22 19.52
C HIS A 87 13.54 -4.35 20.24
N ARG A 88 12.86 -5.50 20.07
CA ARG A 88 11.56 -5.83 20.67
C ARG A 88 10.51 -4.75 20.32
N THR A 89 9.49 -4.59 21.15
CA THR A 89 8.39 -3.64 20.91
C THR A 89 8.87 -2.21 20.63
N LYS A 90 9.92 -1.73 21.32
CA LYS A 90 10.48 -0.39 21.08
C LYS A 90 11.03 -0.24 19.67
N GLY A 91 11.79 -1.23 19.19
CA GLY A 91 12.30 -1.24 17.82
C GLY A 91 11.21 -1.27 16.78
N GLY A 92 10.18 -2.10 17.00
CA GLY A 92 9.04 -2.18 16.09
C GLY A 92 8.26 -0.86 16.01
N ILE A 93 7.99 -0.21 17.14
CA ILE A 93 7.33 1.10 17.18
C ILE A 93 8.17 2.14 16.45
N VAL A 94 9.47 2.23 16.75
CA VAL A 94 10.37 3.22 16.12
C VAL A 94 10.43 3.01 14.61
N ALA A 95 10.66 1.78 14.15
CA ALA A 95 10.76 1.46 12.73
C ALA A 95 9.43 1.76 12.01
N GLY A 96 8.31 1.28 12.54
CA GLY A 96 6.99 1.47 11.95
C GLY A 96 6.56 2.94 11.90
N VAL A 97 6.74 3.70 12.99
CA VAL A 97 6.37 5.12 13.05
C VAL A 97 7.25 5.95 12.13
N LEU A 98 8.58 5.73 12.13
CA LEU A 98 9.48 6.44 11.23
C LEU A 98 9.16 6.17 9.77
N PHE A 99 8.69 4.95 9.43
CA PHE A 99 8.29 4.63 8.07
C PHE A 99 7.07 5.43 7.60
N ILE A 100 6.15 5.77 8.51
CA ILE A 100 4.91 6.51 8.21
C ILE A 100 5.15 8.03 8.22
N LEU A 101 5.98 8.51 9.15
CA LEU A 101 6.05 9.93 9.54
C LEU A 101 6.41 10.89 8.38
N PRO A 102 7.43 10.62 7.53
CA PRO A 102 7.74 11.51 6.41
C PRO A 102 6.56 11.68 5.44
N GLY A 103 5.86 10.59 5.13
CA GLY A 103 4.69 10.60 4.27
C GLY A 103 3.51 11.32 4.91
N ALA A 104 3.27 11.09 6.20
CA ALA A 104 2.24 11.80 6.95
C ALA A 104 2.47 13.32 6.94
N VAL A 105 3.70 13.78 7.17
CA VAL A 105 4.01 15.21 7.14
C VAL A 105 3.87 15.77 5.72
N ALA A 106 4.43 15.08 4.71
CA ALA A 106 4.41 15.55 3.34
C ALA A 106 2.98 15.61 2.76
N VAL A 107 2.20 14.53 2.93
CA VAL A 107 0.81 14.49 2.47
C VAL A 107 -0.04 15.51 3.22
N MET A 108 0.16 15.72 4.52
CA MET A 108 -0.61 16.74 5.25
C MET A 108 -0.31 18.15 4.72
N ALA A 109 0.96 18.47 4.48
CA ALA A 109 1.35 19.74 3.88
C ALA A 109 0.76 19.92 2.48
N LEU A 110 0.78 18.87 1.65
CA LEU A 110 0.17 18.89 0.32
C LEU A 110 -1.35 19.01 0.39
N SER A 111 -2.03 18.39 1.36
CA SER A 111 -3.48 18.57 1.60
C SER A 111 -3.83 20.03 1.86
N TRP A 112 -3.04 20.71 2.70
CA TRP A 112 -3.22 22.14 2.98
C TRP A 112 -3.00 22.98 1.72
N VAL A 113 -1.93 22.71 0.97
CA VAL A 113 -1.67 23.39 -0.31
C VAL A 113 -2.82 23.16 -1.30
N TYR A 114 -3.36 21.94 -1.35
CA TYR A 114 -4.45 21.57 -2.25
C TYR A 114 -5.72 22.39 -1.99
N VAL A 115 -6.18 22.47 -0.74
CA VAL A 115 -7.43 23.18 -0.43
C VAL A 115 -7.29 24.70 -0.44
N LEU A 116 -6.09 25.23 -0.16
CA LEU A 116 -5.84 26.67 -0.13
C LEU A 116 -5.50 27.23 -1.52
N TYR A 117 -4.72 26.49 -2.31
CA TYR A 117 -4.12 26.98 -3.55
C TYR A 117 -4.44 26.12 -4.78
N GLY A 118 -5.18 25.01 -4.65
CA GLY A 118 -5.49 24.12 -5.77
C GLY A 118 -6.24 24.76 -6.94
N ARG A 119 -6.91 25.90 -6.69
CA ARG A 119 -7.59 26.70 -7.73
C ARG A 119 -6.69 27.72 -8.42
N VAL A 120 -5.46 27.91 -7.94
CA VAL A 120 -4.48 28.76 -8.62
C VAL A 120 -4.04 28.06 -9.90
N GLY A 121 -4.09 28.76 -11.04
CA GLY A 121 -3.89 28.16 -12.37
C GLY A 121 -2.65 27.27 -12.48
N ILE A 122 -1.51 27.73 -11.95
CA ILE A 122 -0.25 26.95 -11.97
C ILE A 122 -0.33 25.65 -11.14
N VAL A 123 -1.04 25.68 -10.01
CA VAL A 123 -1.21 24.51 -9.13
C VAL A 123 -2.18 23.52 -9.76
N SER A 124 -3.29 24.01 -10.35
CA SER A 124 -4.22 23.17 -11.10
C SER A 124 -3.54 22.50 -12.30
N ALA A 125 -2.69 23.24 -13.02
CA ALA A 125 -1.91 22.72 -14.13
C ALA A 125 -0.88 21.66 -13.72
N LEU A 126 -0.24 21.84 -12.56
CA LEU A 126 0.63 20.82 -11.97
C LEU A 126 -0.16 19.54 -11.69
N PHE A 127 -1.32 19.65 -11.03
CA PHE A 127 -2.18 18.49 -10.74
C PHE A 127 -2.73 17.84 -12.01
N PHE A 128 -3.05 18.61 -13.05
CA PHE A 128 -3.43 18.08 -14.36
C PHE A 128 -2.35 17.16 -14.93
N GLY A 129 -1.09 17.60 -14.92
CA GLY A 129 0.05 16.79 -15.35
C GLY A 129 0.27 15.57 -14.45
N LEU A 130 0.08 15.72 -13.14
CA LEU A 130 0.21 14.64 -12.17
C LEU A 130 -0.80 13.51 -12.44
N LYS A 131 -2.06 13.82 -12.71
CA LYS A 131 -3.14 12.85 -13.02
C LYS A 131 -2.76 11.91 -14.17
N ALA A 132 -2.18 12.48 -15.24
CA ALA A 132 -1.73 11.71 -16.40
C ALA A 132 -0.61 10.70 -16.06
N ALA A 133 0.33 11.07 -15.19
CA ALA A 133 1.37 10.16 -14.73
C ALA A 133 0.83 9.10 -13.77
N VAL A 134 -0.11 9.44 -12.89
CA VAL A 134 -0.75 8.49 -11.99
C VAL A 134 -1.40 7.34 -12.76
N LEU A 135 -2.08 7.63 -13.87
CA LEU A 135 -2.63 6.59 -14.73
C LEU A 135 -1.56 5.60 -15.21
N ALA A 136 -0.41 6.10 -15.67
CA ALA A 136 0.71 5.26 -16.10
C ALA A 136 1.27 4.40 -14.94
N VAL A 137 1.37 4.96 -13.74
CA VAL A 137 1.85 4.26 -12.54
C VAL A 137 0.88 3.14 -12.13
N VAL A 138 -0.43 3.39 -12.15
CA VAL A 138 -1.43 2.37 -11.83
C VAL A 138 -1.43 1.24 -12.87
N LEU A 139 -1.33 1.57 -14.17
CA LEU A 139 -1.15 0.58 -15.22
C LEU A 139 0.14 -0.24 -15.01
N GLN A 140 1.23 0.41 -14.62
CA GLN A 140 2.48 -0.28 -14.29
C GLN A 140 2.29 -1.23 -13.10
N ALA A 141 1.51 -0.83 -12.08
CA ALA A 141 1.18 -1.70 -10.96
C ALA A 141 0.41 -2.95 -11.42
N VAL A 142 -0.59 -2.81 -12.30
CA VAL A 142 -1.33 -3.95 -12.89
C VAL A 142 -0.37 -4.91 -13.59
N VAL A 143 0.49 -4.41 -14.48
CA VAL A 143 1.42 -5.25 -15.25
C VAL A 143 2.47 -5.90 -14.34
N ARG A 144 3.00 -5.15 -13.37
CA ARG A 144 4.02 -5.63 -12.42
C ARG A 144 3.48 -6.71 -11.50
N ILE A 145 2.31 -6.50 -10.89
CA ILE A 145 1.67 -7.46 -9.99
C ILE A 145 1.16 -8.66 -10.81
N GLY A 146 0.50 -8.40 -11.93
CA GLY A 146 -0.01 -9.42 -12.84
C GLY A 146 1.09 -10.33 -13.40
N GLY A 147 2.21 -9.74 -13.81
CA GLY A 147 3.37 -10.48 -14.29
C GLY A 147 3.98 -11.40 -13.23
N ARG A 148 3.78 -11.14 -11.94
CA ARG A 148 4.24 -12.00 -10.83
C ARG A 148 3.18 -13.03 -10.42
N ALA A 149 1.92 -12.60 -10.28
CA ALA A 149 0.84 -13.43 -9.74
C ALA A 149 0.16 -14.34 -10.77
N LEU A 150 0.06 -13.91 -12.03
CA LEU A 150 -0.76 -14.58 -13.07
C LEU A 150 0.05 -15.56 -13.91
N LYS A 151 0.78 -16.46 -13.24
CA LYS A 151 1.63 -17.47 -13.92
C LYS A 151 0.87 -18.67 -14.45
N THR A 152 -0.31 -18.96 -13.90
CA THR A 152 -1.10 -20.15 -14.23
C THR A 152 -2.42 -19.77 -14.89
N ALA A 153 -3.05 -20.71 -15.61
CA ALA A 153 -4.39 -20.48 -16.16
C ALA A 153 -5.46 -20.23 -15.07
N PRO A 154 -5.49 -20.96 -13.94
CA PRO A 154 -6.42 -20.68 -12.85
C PRO A 154 -6.24 -19.29 -12.23
N ALA A 155 -5.00 -18.82 -12.05
CA ALA A 155 -4.74 -17.47 -11.55
C ALA A 155 -5.28 -16.40 -12.52
N ARG A 156 -5.05 -16.57 -13.83
CA ARG A 156 -5.59 -15.66 -14.86
C ARG A 156 -7.11 -15.65 -14.88
N LEU A 157 -7.75 -16.82 -14.81
CA LEU A 157 -9.21 -16.93 -14.77
C LEU A 157 -9.79 -16.24 -13.53
N LEU A 158 -9.17 -16.44 -12.36
CA LEU A 158 -9.60 -15.80 -11.12
C LEU A 158 -9.46 -14.27 -11.17
N ALA A 159 -8.37 -13.76 -11.74
CA ALA A 159 -8.18 -12.33 -11.97
C ALA A 159 -9.23 -11.76 -12.92
N THR A 160 -9.50 -12.43 -14.04
CA THR A 160 -10.55 -12.03 -14.99
C THR A 160 -11.92 -12.04 -14.34
N ALA A 161 -12.25 -13.09 -13.59
CA ALA A 161 -13.52 -13.19 -12.87
C ALA A 161 -13.66 -12.08 -11.83
N ALA A 162 -12.61 -11.79 -11.06
CA ALA A 162 -12.59 -10.69 -10.11
C ALA A 162 -12.84 -9.33 -10.80
N PHE A 163 -12.16 -9.06 -11.91
CA PHE A 163 -12.37 -7.85 -12.72
C PHE A 163 -13.83 -7.76 -13.22
N VAL A 164 -14.36 -8.84 -13.79
CA VAL A 164 -15.72 -8.86 -14.32
C VAL A 164 -16.76 -8.62 -13.22
N LEU A 165 -16.61 -9.29 -12.08
CA LEU A 165 -17.52 -9.16 -10.94
C LEU A 165 -17.53 -7.73 -10.38
N ILE A 166 -16.37 -7.12 -10.18
CA ILE A 166 -16.32 -5.77 -9.63
C ILE A 166 -16.76 -4.70 -10.65
N PHE A 167 -16.30 -4.81 -11.90
CA PHE A 167 -16.51 -3.76 -12.91
C PHE A 167 -17.92 -3.79 -13.50
N PHE A 168 -18.45 -4.97 -13.85
CA PHE A 168 -19.75 -5.07 -14.51
C PHE A 168 -20.91 -5.30 -13.54
N PHE A 169 -20.66 -5.94 -12.39
CA PHE A 169 -21.72 -6.31 -11.44
C PHE A 169 -21.65 -5.53 -10.12
N GLY A 170 -20.65 -4.66 -9.94
CA GLY A 170 -20.48 -3.91 -8.69
C GLY A 170 -20.26 -4.81 -7.46
N ALA A 171 -19.66 -6.00 -7.65
CA ALA A 171 -19.46 -6.93 -6.55
C ALA A 171 -18.52 -6.33 -5.49
N PRO A 172 -18.91 -6.33 -4.20
CA PRO A 172 -18.08 -5.80 -3.13
C PRO A 172 -16.70 -6.48 -3.08
N PHE A 173 -15.63 -5.68 -3.06
CA PHE A 173 -14.24 -6.16 -2.96
C PHE A 173 -14.02 -7.20 -1.84
N PRO A 174 -14.55 -7.03 -0.61
CA PRO A 174 -14.38 -8.05 0.43
C PRO A 174 -14.92 -9.43 0.04
N LEU A 175 -16.02 -9.50 -0.72
CA LEU A 175 -16.57 -10.78 -1.19
C LEU A 175 -15.65 -11.44 -2.23
N ILE A 176 -15.02 -10.64 -3.10
CA ILE A 176 -14.05 -11.12 -4.08
C ILE A 176 -12.83 -11.71 -3.36
N VAL A 177 -12.30 -11.00 -2.35
CA VAL A 177 -11.17 -11.48 -1.53
C VAL A 177 -11.52 -12.75 -0.78
N LEU A 178 -12.69 -12.82 -0.14
CA LEU A 178 -13.15 -14.02 0.58
C LEU A 178 -13.30 -15.21 -0.38
N GLY A 179 -13.94 -15.01 -1.53
CA GLY A 179 -14.07 -16.04 -2.56
C GLY A 179 -12.71 -16.55 -3.06
N ALA A 180 -11.80 -15.63 -3.39
CA ALA A 180 -10.44 -15.97 -3.80
C ALA A 180 -9.67 -16.72 -2.72
N SER A 181 -9.80 -16.29 -1.45
CA SER A 181 -9.18 -16.94 -0.29
C SER A 181 -9.64 -18.38 -0.14
N LEU A 182 -10.94 -18.63 -0.24
CA LEU A 182 -11.52 -19.98 -0.13
C LEU A 182 -11.07 -20.89 -1.28
N ILE A 183 -11.08 -20.38 -2.52
CA ILE A 183 -10.61 -21.10 -3.71
C ILE A 183 -9.13 -21.48 -3.55
N GLY A 184 -8.29 -20.52 -3.14
CA GLY A 184 -6.87 -20.73 -2.93
C GLY A 184 -6.57 -21.68 -1.77
N TRP A 185 -7.29 -21.54 -0.64
CA TRP A 185 -7.16 -22.41 0.52
C TRP A 185 -7.48 -23.86 0.17
N TRP A 186 -8.58 -24.09 -0.54
CA TRP A 186 -8.98 -25.43 -0.95
C TRP A 186 -8.00 -26.02 -1.97
N SER A 187 -7.51 -25.22 -2.91
CA SER A 187 -6.48 -25.64 -3.86
C SER A 187 -5.18 -26.04 -3.16
N GLY A 188 -4.72 -25.24 -2.20
CA GLY A 188 -3.52 -25.51 -1.41
C GLY A 188 -3.65 -26.73 -0.50
N LYS A 189 -4.85 -26.95 0.08
CA LYS A 189 -5.15 -28.13 0.91
C LYS A 189 -5.11 -29.44 0.11
N GLN A 190 -5.55 -29.40 -1.15
CA GLN A 190 -5.48 -30.55 -2.07
C GLN A 190 -4.08 -30.77 -2.66
N GLY A 191 -3.09 -29.92 -2.32
CA GLY A 191 -1.74 -30.00 -2.88
C GLY A 191 -1.65 -29.55 -4.34
N HIS A 192 -2.74 -29.02 -4.93
CA HIS A 192 -2.76 -28.57 -6.31
C HIS A 192 -1.83 -27.37 -6.53
N ALA A 193 -1.00 -27.43 -7.57
CA ALA A 193 -0.08 -26.34 -7.92
C ALA A 193 -0.76 -25.15 -8.63
N ALA A 194 -2.09 -25.12 -8.70
CA ALA A 194 -2.87 -24.15 -9.47
C ALA A 194 -2.55 -22.68 -9.12
N PHE A 195 -2.17 -22.41 -7.86
CA PHE A 195 -1.79 -21.09 -7.37
C PHE A 195 -0.39 -21.06 -6.73
N ARG A 196 0.54 -21.94 -7.13
CA ARG A 196 1.94 -21.86 -6.67
C ARG A 196 2.70 -20.86 -7.55
N GLY A 197 2.75 -19.58 -7.18
CA GLY A 197 3.49 -18.61 -8.00
C GLY A 197 3.66 -17.15 -7.53
N GLY A 198 3.04 -16.72 -6.43
CA GLY A 198 3.00 -15.29 -6.08
C GLY A 198 4.12 -14.73 -5.19
N GLY A 199 5.05 -15.54 -4.68
CA GLY A 199 6.12 -15.05 -3.81
C GLY A 199 7.10 -14.15 -4.58
N HIS A 200 7.59 -13.07 -3.94
CA HIS A 200 8.71 -12.31 -4.48
C HIS A 200 9.86 -13.28 -4.76
N GLY A 201 10.21 -13.42 -6.04
CA GLY A 201 11.20 -14.40 -6.49
C GLY A 201 12.49 -14.25 -5.71
N ALA A 202 13.01 -15.38 -5.20
CA ALA A 202 14.33 -15.44 -4.63
C ALA A 202 15.31 -14.74 -5.58
N SER A 203 16.02 -13.74 -5.07
CA SER A 203 17.04 -13.02 -5.83
C SER A 203 18.06 -14.03 -6.37
N LYS A 204 18.43 -13.92 -7.65
CA LYS A 204 19.49 -14.74 -8.28
C LYS A 204 20.90 -14.32 -7.86
N SER A 205 21.04 -13.41 -6.89
CA SER A 205 22.33 -13.02 -6.30
C SER A 205 22.84 -14.10 -5.35
N ALA A 206 24.15 -14.13 -5.08
CA ALA A 206 24.71 -14.86 -3.95
C ALA A 206 23.93 -14.49 -2.69
N THR A 207 23.13 -15.44 -2.19
CA THR A 207 22.16 -15.19 -1.13
C THR A 207 22.90 -14.96 0.18
N VAL A 208 22.64 -13.83 0.84
CA VAL A 208 23.16 -13.57 2.19
C VAL A 208 22.51 -14.60 3.12
N ALA A 209 23.31 -15.56 3.59
CA ALA A 209 22.85 -16.61 4.49
C ALA A 209 22.49 -16.01 5.86
N ASP A 210 21.43 -16.50 6.49
CA ASP A 210 20.98 -16.00 7.80
C ASP A 210 22.08 -16.10 8.87
N ALA A 211 22.91 -17.16 8.82
CA ALA A 211 24.06 -17.38 9.70
C ALA A 211 25.10 -16.24 9.67
N ASP A 212 25.25 -15.55 8.54
CA ASP A 212 26.24 -14.48 8.35
C ASP A 212 25.70 -13.09 8.76
N THR A 213 24.52 -13.02 9.37
CA THR A 213 23.81 -11.77 9.69
C THR A 213 23.63 -11.53 11.18
N LEU A 214 23.31 -10.29 11.56
CA LEU A 214 23.15 -9.89 12.96
C LEU A 214 22.09 -10.72 13.72
N LEU A 215 20.98 -11.04 13.04
CA LEU A 215 19.89 -11.80 13.65
C LEU A 215 20.13 -13.31 13.65
N GLY A 216 21.13 -13.80 12.90
CA GLY A 216 21.50 -15.21 12.83
C GLY A 216 20.37 -16.13 12.35
N GLU A 217 20.58 -17.44 12.53
CA GLU A 217 19.55 -18.46 12.29
C GLU A 217 18.64 -18.70 13.49
N ASP A 218 19.09 -18.31 14.70
CA ASP A 218 18.37 -18.57 15.94
C ASP A 218 17.12 -17.70 16.08
N LEU A 219 16.10 -18.30 16.69
CA LEU A 219 14.87 -17.61 17.09
C LEU A 219 15.14 -16.75 18.32
N PRO A 220 14.94 -15.41 18.25
CA PRO A 220 15.18 -14.55 19.40
C PRO A 220 14.33 -14.96 20.61
N ALA A 221 14.88 -14.87 21.83
CA ALA A 221 14.17 -15.29 23.05
C ALA A 221 12.80 -14.60 23.23
N HIS A 222 12.67 -13.36 22.75
CA HIS A 222 11.43 -12.57 22.81
C HIS A 222 10.39 -12.97 21.75
N ALA A 223 10.74 -13.82 20.79
CA ALA A 223 9.80 -14.46 19.86
C ALA A 223 9.11 -15.69 20.47
N ARG A 224 9.25 -15.91 21.79
CA ARG A 224 8.55 -16.96 22.56
C ARG A 224 7.71 -16.33 23.67
N PRO A 225 6.69 -15.52 23.35
CA PRO A 225 5.87 -14.86 24.37
C PRO A 225 5.11 -15.89 25.19
N THR A 226 4.93 -15.56 26.46
CA THR A 226 3.98 -16.23 27.34
C THR A 226 2.55 -15.83 26.96
N TRP A 227 1.57 -16.68 27.30
CA TRP A 227 0.15 -16.37 27.07
C TRP A 227 -0.25 -15.02 27.70
N ARG A 228 0.30 -14.70 28.87
CA ARG A 228 0.07 -13.42 29.56
C ARG A 228 0.55 -12.23 28.72
N GLU A 229 1.76 -12.30 28.16
CA GLU A 229 2.31 -11.24 27.31
C GLU A 229 1.52 -11.08 26.02
N THR A 230 1.03 -12.18 25.43
CA THR A 230 0.14 -12.16 24.26
C THR A 230 -1.17 -11.44 24.56
N VAL A 231 -1.85 -11.81 25.66
CA VAL A 231 -3.11 -11.17 26.06
C VAL A 231 -2.90 -9.69 26.41
N GLN A 232 -1.84 -9.36 27.13
CA GLN A 232 -1.52 -7.96 27.46
C GLN A 232 -1.26 -7.13 26.20
N THR A 233 -0.49 -7.66 25.26
CA THR A 233 -0.22 -7.01 23.98
C THR A 233 -1.53 -6.78 23.22
N ALA A 234 -2.38 -7.80 23.11
CA ALA A 234 -3.67 -7.68 22.46
C ALA A 234 -4.54 -6.60 23.10
N LEU A 235 -4.68 -6.60 24.44
CA LEU A 235 -5.50 -5.63 25.15
C LEU A 235 -4.98 -4.19 24.98
N ILE A 236 -3.67 -3.97 25.07
CA ILE A 236 -3.09 -2.63 24.91
C ILE A 236 -3.36 -2.08 23.50
N TRP A 237 -3.08 -2.87 22.47
CA TRP A 237 -3.23 -2.40 21.09
C TRP A 237 -4.69 -2.32 20.63
N LEU A 238 -5.56 -3.22 21.11
CA LEU A 238 -7.01 -3.10 20.92
C LEU A 238 -7.55 -1.85 21.63
N ALA A 239 -7.08 -1.54 22.84
CA ALA A 239 -7.47 -0.33 23.55
C ALA A 239 -7.03 0.93 22.79
N LEU A 240 -5.77 1.00 22.35
CA LEU A 240 -5.24 2.13 21.57
C LEU A 240 -6.01 2.36 20.25
N TRP A 241 -6.53 1.29 19.65
CA TRP A 241 -7.31 1.38 18.43
C TRP A 241 -8.80 1.70 18.70
N LEU A 242 -9.47 0.87 19.50
CA LEU A 242 -10.93 0.88 19.61
C LEU A 242 -11.46 1.89 20.61
N ILE A 243 -10.69 2.30 21.63
CA ILE A 243 -11.16 3.33 22.58
C ILE A 243 -11.38 4.66 21.88
N PRO A 244 -10.46 5.20 21.06
CA PRO A 244 -10.71 6.43 20.31
C PRO A 244 -11.92 6.32 19.37
N VAL A 245 -12.08 5.17 18.68
CA VAL A 245 -13.21 4.94 17.76
C VAL A 245 -14.54 4.94 18.53
N ALA A 246 -14.61 4.19 19.64
CA ALA A 246 -15.79 4.12 20.49
C ALA A 246 -16.10 5.48 21.14
N ALA A 247 -15.07 6.22 21.57
CA ALA A 247 -15.24 7.55 22.14
C ALA A 247 -15.87 8.53 21.13
N LEU A 248 -15.41 8.53 19.88
CA LEU A 248 -16.02 9.35 18.82
C LEU A 248 -17.47 8.95 18.56
N LEU A 249 -17.75 7.66 18.43
CA LEU A 249 -19.12 7.15 18.21
C LEU A 249 -20.08 7.50 19.34
N ILE A 250 -19.64 7.40 20.59
CA ILE A 250 -20.47 7.70 21.77
C ILE A 250 -20.66 9.20 21.93
N ALA A 251 -19.62 10.00 21.73
CA ALA A 251 -19.65 11.44 21.99
C ALA A 251 -20.28 12.26 20.86
N LEU A 252 -20.02 11.88 19.60
CA LEU A 252 -20.44 12.64 18.41
C LEU A 252 -21.55 11.95 17.61
N GLY A 253 -21.79 10.66 17.87
CA GLY A 253 -22.78 9.85 17.14
C GLY A 253 -22.22 9.23 15.85
N PRO A 254 -22.94 8.26 15.25
CA PRO A 254 -22.48 7.52 14.06
C PRO A 254 -22.48 8.35 12.77
N ASP A 255 -23.28 9.42 12.72
CA ASP A 255 -23.41 10.28 11.54
C ASP A 255 -22.35 11.38 11.46
N ASP A 256 -21.60 11.62 12.53
CA ASP A 256 -20.51 12.58 12.55
C ASP A 256 -19.36 12.15 11.62
N VAL A 257 -18.73 13.11 10.94
CA VAL A 257 -17.67 12.85 9.97
C VAL A 257 -16.46 12.15 10.59
N PHE A 258 -16.08 12.47 11.83
CA PHE A 258 -14.96 11.82 12.51
C PHE A 258 -15.33 10.39 12.89
N SER A 259 -16.57 10.14 13.31
CA SER A 259 -17.08 8.78 13.53
C SER A 259 -17.10 7.95 12.25
N ARG A 260 -17.52 8.53 11.12
CA ARG A 260 -17.51 7.86 9.81
C ARG A 260 -16.09 7.57 9.34
N ILE A 261 -15.17 8.53 9.44
CA ILE A 261 -13.73 8.33 9.17
C ILE A 261 -13.19 7.20 10.05
N ALA A 262 -13.41 7.27 11.36
CA ALA A 262 -12.92 6.29 12.32
C ALA A 262 -13.42 4.88 12.01
N THR A 263 -14.72 4.71 11.80
CA THR A 263 -15.34 3.39 11.52
C THR A 263 -15.00 2.86 10.15
N PHE A 264 -15.03 3.70 9.11
CA PHE A 264 -14.68 3.31 7.74
C PHE A 264 -13.24 2.83 7.66
N PHE A 265 -12.27 3.65 8.07
CA PHE A 265 -10.86 3.28 7.97
C PHE A 265 -10.47 2.17 8.95
N SER A 266 -11.13 2.07 10.11
CA SER A 266 -10.97 0.90 11.01
C SER A 266 -11.43 -0.38 10.35
N THR A 267 -12.58 -0.35 9.67
CA THR A 267 -13.08 -1.51 8.91
C THR A 267 -12.10 -1.87 7.80
N MET A 268 -11.61 -0.86 7.08
CA MET A 268 -10.61 -1.05 6.04
C MET A 268 -9.36 -1.74 6.55
N ALA A 269 -8.81 -1.29 7.68
CA ALA A 269 -7.63 -1.89 8.29
C ALA A 269 -7.80 -3.38 8.68
N MET A 270 -9.04 -3.91 8.68
CA MET A 270 -9.35 -5.32 8.90
C MET A 270 -9.51 -6.13 7.62
N VAL A 271 -10.03 -5.52 6.55
CA VAL A 271 -10.45 -6.22 5.33
C VAL A 271 -9.49 -6.06 4.16
N THR A 272 -8.45 -5.25 4.32
CA THR A 272 -7.51 -4.93 3.24
C THR A 272 -6.38 -5.94 3.10
N PHE A 273 -6.67 -7.07 2.44
CA PHE A 273 -5.67 -8.05 2.05
C PHE A 273 -5.16 -7.79 0.63
N GLY A 274 -3.88 -8.12 0.37
CA GLY A 274 -3.28 -8.00 -0.96
C GLY A 274 -2.61 -6.66 -1.27
N GLY A 275 -2.22 -5.92 -0.22
CA GLY A 275 -1.32 -4.78 -0.32
C GLY A 275 -1.99 -3.43 -0.58
N ALA A 276 -1.18 -2.37 -0.59
CA ALA A 276 -1.67 -0.98 -0.63
C ALA A 276 -2.59 -0.70 -1.84
N TYR A 277 -2.29 -1.23 -3.02
CA TYR A 277 -3.10 -0.97 -4.23
C TYR A 277 -4.51 -1.57 -4.16
N ALA A 278 -4.69 -2.71 -3.48
CA ALA A 278 -6.01 -3.30 -3.30
C ALA A 278 -6.90 -2.41 -2.42
N VAL A 279 -6.30 -1.82 -1.38
CA VAL A 279 -6.98 -0.87 -0.48
C VAL A 279 -7.43 0.36 -1.24
N LEU A 280 -6.54 0.92 -2.06
CA LEU A 280 -6.81 2.13 -2.81
C LEU A 280 -8.01 1.97 -3.74
N ALA A 281 -8.15 0.81 -4.40
CA ALA A 281 -9.27 0.56 -5.29
C ALA A 281 -10.62 0.65 -4.56
N TYR A 282 -10.71 0.04 -3.37
CA TYR A 282 -11.94 0.07 -2.58
C TYR A 282 -12.19 1.45 -1.95
N VAL A 283 -11.15 2.11 -1.43
CA VAL A 283 -11.32 3.46 -0.86
C VAL A 283 -11.71 4.46 -1.95
N ALA A 284 -11.14 4.37 -3.15
CA ALA A 284 -11.55 5.23 -4.27
C ALA A 284 -13.05 5.11 -4.53
N GLN A 285 -13.57 3.88 -4.62
CA GLN A 285 -15.01 3.64 -4.81
C GLN A 285 -15.82 4.19 -3.64
N GLN A 286 -15.50 3.81 -2.40
CA GLN A 286 -16.33 4.18 -1.24
C GLN A 286 -16.27 5.68 -0.92
N ALA A 287 -15.08 6.28 -0.93
CA ALA A 287 -14.91 7.68 -0.59
C ALA A 287 -15.54 8.62 -1.63
N VAL A 288 -15.58 8.19 -2.90
CA VAL A 288 -16.16 8.97 -4.00
C VAL A 288 -17.66 8.68 -4.17
N GLU A 289 -18.05 7.42 -4.29
CA GLU A 289 -19.41 7.02 -4.68
C GLU A 289 -20.38 6.97 -3.48
N ASN A 290 -19.91 6.50 -2.31
CA ASN A 290 -20.78 6.27 -1.15
C ASN A 290 -20.74 7.41 -0.13
N TYR A 291 -19.54 7.87 0.25
CA TYR A 291 -19.39 8.92 1.25
C TYR A 291 -19.38 10.33 0.65
N GLY A 292 -19.05 10.49 -0.64
CA GLY A 292 -18.95 11.80 -1.29
C GLY A 292 -17.83 12.71 -0.75
N TRP A 293 -16.86 12.14 -0.01
CA TRP A 293 -15.74 12.89 0.57
C TRP A 293 -14.80 13.46 -0.50
N LEU A 294 -14.71 12.82 -1.68
CA LEU A 294 -13.86 13.23 -2.79
C LEU A 294 -14.60 13.11 -4.12
N SER A 295 -14.21 13.93 -5.08
CA SER A 295 -14.47 13.69 -6.50
C SER A 295 -13.45 12.68 -7.07
N PRO A 296 -13.73 12.06 -8.24
CA PRO A 296 -12.77 11.19 -8.91
C PRO A 296 -11.41 11.86 -9.19
N ALA A 297 -11.45 13.14 -9.57
CA ALA A 297 -10.29 13.96 -9.85
C ALA A 297 -9.43 14.19 -8.59
N GLU A 298 -10.06 14.42 -7.44
CA GLU A 298 -9.36 14.58 -6.16
C GLU A 298 -8.73 13.27 -5.68
N MET A 299 -9.38 12.12 -5.93
CA MET A 299 -8.78 10.82 -5.60
C MET A 299 -7.52 10.56 -6.41
N LEU A 300 -7.51 10.94 -7.69
CA LEU A 300 -6.31 10.90 -8.53
C LEU A 300 -5.20 11.83 -8.01
N ASP A 301 -5.56 13.05 -7.62
CA ASP A 301 -4.61 14.02 -7.07
C ASP A 301 -3.97 13.49 -5.78
N GLY A 302 -4.78 12.96 -4.85
CA GLY A 302 -4.30 12.35 -3.61
C GLY A 302 -3.39 11.14 -3.85
N LEU A 303 -3.70 10.31 -4.85
CA LEU A 303 -2.83 9.19 -5.23
C LEU A 303 -1.51 9.67 -5.82
N GLY A 304 -1.52 10.72 -6.65
CA GLY A 304 -0.32 11.35 -7.17
C GLY A 304 0.57 11.95 -6.06
N MET A 305 -0.04 12.60 -5.07
CA MET A 305 0.68 13.06 -3.88
C MET A 305 1.30 11.89 -3.11
N ALA A 306 0.58 10.79 -2.93
CA ALA A 306 1.08 9.63 -2.20
C ALA A 306 2.23 8.89 -2.94
N GLU A 307 2.22 8.84 -4.27
CA GLU A 307 3.33 8.25 -5.07
C GLU A 307 4.56 9.17 -5.14
N THR A 308 4.38 10.49 -5.02
CA THR A 308 5.48 11.47 -5.03
C THR A 308 6.09 11.72 -3.65
N THR A 309 5.51 11.20 -2.58
CA THR A 309 5.98 11.42 -1.21
C THR A 309 6.65 10.17 -0.63
N PRO A 310 7.61 10.34 0.29
CA PRO A 310 8.25 9.21 0.96
C PRO A 310 7.27 8.50 1.89
N GLY A 311 7.36 7.18 2.01
CA GLY A 311 6.55 6.39 2.93
C GLY A 311 5.38 5.66 2.23
N PRO A 312 4.52 4.98 2.99
CA PRO A 312 3.52 4.06 2.44
C PRO A 312 2.60 4.71 1.40
N LEU A 313 2.35 4.03 0.28
CA LEU A 313 1.40 4.52 -0.73
C LEU A 313 -0.02 4.74 -0.16
N ILE A 314 -0.37 3.96 0.87
CA ILE A 314 -1.65 4.10 1.57
C ILE A 314 -1.78 5.45 2.31
N MET A 315 -0.76 6.30 2.33
CA MET A 315 -0.85 7.65 2.89
C MET A 315 -1.88 8.54 2.17
N VAL A 316 -2.34 8.18 0.97
CA VAL A 316 -3.51 8.81 0.34
C VAL A 316 -4.75 8.80 1.25
N LEU A 317 -4.89 7.81 2.15
CA LEU A 317 -6.01 7.76 3.10
C LEU A 317 -6.03 8.96 4.06
N GLN A 318 -4.87 9.52 4.37
CA GLN A 318 -4.77 10.76 5.15
C GLN A 318 -5.37 11.94 4.39
N PHE A 319 -5.12 12.03 3.08
CA PHE A 319 -5.73 13.05 2.22
C PHE A 319 -7.25 12.86 2.12
N VAL A 320 -7.71 11.61 2.00
CA VAL A 320 -9.14 11.27 1.99
C VAL A 320 -9.83 11.71 3.29
N GLY A 321 -9.28 11.31 4.44
CA GLY A 321 -9.81 11.73 5.75
C GLY A 321 -9.74 13.24 5.96
N PHE A 322 -8.70 13.90 5.43
CA PHE A 322 -8.58 15.34 5.45
C PHE A 322 -9.70 16.02 4.67
N LEU A 323 -9.95 15.64 3.42
CA LEU A 323 -11.00 16.27 2.62
C LEU A 323 -12.40 16.00 3.15
N GLY A 324 -12.68 14.79 3.65
CA GLY A 324 -13.96 14.46 4.30
C GLY A 324 -14.26 15.41 5.46
N ALA A 325 -13.35 15.49 6.43
CA ALA A 325 -13.54 16.36 7.60
C ALA A 325 -13.42 17.86 7.27
N TYR A 326 -12.62 18.25 6.27
CA TYR A 326 -12.53 19.64 5.81
C TYR A 326 -13.86 20.15 5.27
N ARG A 327 -14.60 19.31 4.53
CA ARG A 327 -15.91 19.65 3.94
C ARG A 327 -17.04 19.62 4.95
N GLU A 328 -16.99 18.69 5.90
CA GLU A 328 -17.97 18.53 6.98
C GLU A 328 -17.43 19.05 8.32
N ALA A 329 -16.81 20.24 8.32
CA ALA A 329 -16.11 20.76 9.49
C ALA A 329 -17.00 21.03 10.72
N GLY A 330 -18.32 21.09 10.53
CA GLY A 330 -19.29 21.39 11.58
C GLY A 330 -18.98 22.74 12.23
N ALA A 331 -18.70 22.73 13.55
CA ALA A 331 -18.34 23.92 14.32
C ALA A 331 -16.83 24.24 14.31
N LEU A 332 -15.98 23.35 13.80
CA LEU A 332 -14.54 23.57 13.72
C LEU A 332 -14.17 24.40 12.50
N SER A 333 -12.99 25.02 12.51
CA SER A 333 -12.47 25.61 11.27
C SER A 333 -12.16 24.49 10.26
N PRO A 334 -12.42 24.68 8.95
CA PRO A 334 -12.21 23.64 7.94
C PRO A 334 -10.79 23.04 7.95
N LEU A 335 -9.77 23.87 8.10
CA LEU A 335 -8.38 23.41 8.15
C LEU A 335 -8.09 22.57 9.40
N LEU A 336 -8.65 22.93 10.55
CA LEU A 336 -8.50 22.15 11.77
C LEU A 336 -9.24 20.82 11.66
N ALA A 337 -10.49 20.85 11.19
CA ALA A 337 -11.28 19.64 10.98
C ALA A 337 -10.58 18.69 10.01
N GLY A 338 -10.12 19.18 8.86
CA GLY A 338 -9.35 18.40 7.90
C GLY A 338 -8.08 17.83 8.50
N THR A 339 -7.31 18.64 9.24
CA THR A 339 -6.07 18.16 9.87
C THR A 339 -6.35 17.03 10.87
N LEU A 340 -7.37 17.18 11.71
CA LEU A 340 -7.78 16.15 12.66
C LEU A 340 -8.31 14.90 11.95
N GLY A 341 -9.11 15.05 10.89
CA GLY A 341 -9.66 13.96 10.10
C GLY A 341 -8.57 13.16 9.38
N GLY A 342 -7.57 13.84 8.81
CA GLY A 342 -6.40 13.19 8.23
C GLY A 342 -5.58 12.44 9.27
N LEU A 343 -5.27 13.06 10.41
CA LEU A 343 -4.54 12.39 11.50
C LEU A 343 -5.30 11.19 12.05
N LEU A 344 -6.62 11.30 12.18
CA LEU A 344 -7.48 10.19 12.60
C LEU A 344 -7.43 9.05 11.60
N ALA A 345 -7.57 9.33 10.29
CA ALA A 345 -7.45 8.33 9.23
C ALA A 345 -6.09 7.61 9.28
N THR A 346 -4.99 8.36 9.45
CA THR A 346 -3.66 7.79 9.66
C THR A 346 -3.62 6.88 10.90
N TRP A 347 -4.15 7.35 12.03
CA TRP A 347 -4.17 6.58 13.27
C TRP A 347 -4.89 5.24 13.12
N VAL A 348 -6.15 5.25 12.69
CA VAL A 348 -6.97 4.03 12.60
C VAL A 348 -6.55 3.10 11.46
N THR A 349 -5.78 3.60 10.49
CA THR A 349 -5.16 2.77 9.44
C THR A 349 -3.95 1.99 9.97
N PHE A 350 -3.06 2.65 10.71
CA PHE A 350 -1.76 2.06 11.08
C PHE A 350 -1.73 1.39 12.46
N VAL A 351 -2.52 1.83 13.43
CA VAL A 351 -2.55 1.18 14.77
C VAL A 351 -2.92 -0.31 14.71
N PRO A 352 -3.93 -0.74 13.91
CA PRO A 352 -4.20 -2.17 13.73
C PRO A 352 -3.01 -2.93 13.14
N CYS A 353 -2.21 -2.31 12.27
CA CYS A 353 -1.01 -2.94 11.71
C CYS A 353 0.02 -3.28 12.79
N PHE A 354 0.22 -2.39 13.78
CA PHE A 354 1.07 -2.69 14.93
C PHE A 354 0.49 -3.81 15.79
N LEU A 355 -0.83 -3.84 16.02
CA LEU A 355 -1.51 -4.95 16.70
C LEU A 355 -1.17 -6.28 16.01
N TRP A 356 -1.35 -6.35 14.69
CA TRP A 356 -1.11 -7.59 13.94
C TRP A 356 0.32 -8.07 14.03
N ILE A 357 1.28 -7.16 13.90
CA ILE A 357 2.70 -7.52 13.97
C ILE A 357 3.07 -7.97 15.38
N PHE A 358 2.76 -7.19 16.42
CA PHE A 358 3.16 -7.58 17.78
C PHE A 358 2.42 -8.81 18.30
N LEU A 359 1.18 -9.02 17.86
CA LEU A 359 0.42 -10.19 18.24
C LEU A 359 0.87 -11.43 17.47
N GLY A 360 1.05 -11.36 16.16
CA GLY A 360 1.21 -12.55 15.31
C GLY A 360 2.65 -12.86 14.88
N ALA A 361 3.59 -11.89 14.88
CA ALA A 361 5.00 -12.16 14.56
C ALA A 361 5.61 -13.30 15.41
N PRO A 362 5.33 -13.42 16.73
CA PRO A 362 5.88 -14.52 17.50
C PRO A 362 5.31 -15.92 17.17
N PHE A 363 4.11 -15.97 16.57
CA PHE A 363 3.44 -17.24 16.24
C PHE A 363 3.70 -17.67 14.80
N ILE A 364 3.85 -16.75 13.86
CA ILE A 364 4.07 -17.08 12.44
C ILE A 364 5.42 -17.75 12.20
N GLU A 365 6.43 -17.44 13.03
CA GLU A 365 7.71 -18.14 13.03
C GLU A 365 7.56 -19.67 13.23
N ARG A 366 6.40 -20.13 13.77
CA ARG A 366 6.07 -21.55 13.96
C ARG A 366 5.25 -22.18 12.82
N LEU A 367 4.76 -21.38 11.88
CA LEU A 367 3.82 -21.80 10.81
C LEU A 367 4.50 -21.90 9.42
N ARG A 368 5.84 -21.94 9.39
CA ARG A 368 6.63 -22.06 8.16
C ARG A 368 6.27 -23.36 7.41
N GLY A 369 5.59 -23.25 6.27
CA GLY A 369 5.38 -24.37 5.32
C GLY A 369 3.93 -24.83 5.08
N ASN A 370 2.90 -24.17 5.61
CA ASN A 370 1.52 -24.61 5.36
C ASN A 370 1.03 -24.27 3.94
N ALA A 371 0.87 -25.30 3.11
CA ALA A 371 0.47 -25.18 1.71
C ALA A 371 -0.94 -24.58 1.50
N ALA A 372 -1.87 -24.78 2.44
CA ALA A 372 -3.22 -24.24 2.34
C ALA A 372 -3.24 -22.72 2.49
N VAL A 373 -2.46 -22.18 3.44
CA VAL A 373 -2.33 -20.74 3.67
C VAL A 373 -1.63 -20.06 2.49
N ALA A 374 -0.56 -20.68 1.96
CA ALA A 374 0.13 -20.17 0.78
C ALA A 374 -0.77 -20.15 -0.47
N GLY A 375 -1.62 -21.19 -0.64
CA GLY A 375 -2.60 -21.24 -1.72
C GLY A 375 -3.65 -20.12 -1.64
N ALA A 376 -4.19 -19.87 -0.45
CA ALA A 376 -5.15 -18.80 -0.20
C ALA A 376 -4.58 -17.42 -0.60
N LEU A 377 -3.36 -17.11 -0.13
CA LEU A 377 -2.66 -15.88 -0.45
C LEU A 377 -2.44 -15.64 -1.94
N SER A 378 -1.97 -16.68 -2.64
CA SER A 378 -1.67 -16.53 -4.05
C SER A 378 -2.94 -16.34 -4.88
N ALA A 379 -4.06 -16.92 -4.46
CA ALA A 379 -5.37 -16.67 -5.07
C ALA A 379 -5.88 -15.25 -4.79
N ILE A 380 -5.75 -14.74 -3.55
CA ILE A 380 -6.05 -13.35 -3.22
C ILE A 380 -5.23 -12.41 -4.11
N THR A 381 -3.93 -12.64 -4.21
CA THR A 381 -3.03 -11.81 -5.03
C THR A 381 -3.46 -11.81 -6.51
N ALA A 382 -3.88 -12.97 -7.04
CA ALA A 382 -4.39 -13.07 -8.40
C ALA A 382 -5.71 -12.28 -8.58
N ALA A 383 -6.66 -12.42 -7.67
CA ALA A 383 -7.93 -11.67 -7.71
C ALA A 383 -7.69 -10.15 -7.60
N VAL A 384 -6.74 -9.73 -6.76
CA VAL A 384 -6.34 -8.33 -6.60
C VAL A 384 -5.83 -7.74 -7.91
N VAL A 385 -5.15 -8.49 -8.78
CA VAL A 385 -4.76 -7.99 -10.11
C VAL A 385 -5.99 -7.54 -10.92
N GLY A 386 -7.07 -8.32 -10.88
CA GLY A 386 -8.34 -7.96 -11.53
C GLY A 386 -8.98 -6.70 -10.92
N VAL A 387 -8.93 -6.57 -9.60
CA VAL A 387 -9.44 -5.39 -8.87
C VAL A 387 -8.63 -4.13 -9.18
N VAL A 388 -7.30 -4.25 -9.23
CA VAL A 388 -6.42 -3.12 -9.59
C VAL A 388 -6.61 -2.75 -11.06
N LEU A 389 -6.88 -3.72 -11.94
CA LEU A 389 -7.26 -3.43 -13.34
C LEU A 389 -8.58 -2.64 -13.42
N ASN A 390 -9.58 -2.97 -12.60
CA ASN A 390 -10.81 -2.18 -12.50
C ASN A 390 -10.53 -0.73 -12.11
N LEU A 391 -9.68 -0.51 -11.10
CA LEU A 391 -9.25 0.84 -10.72
C LEU A 391 -8.49 1.54 -11.86
N ALA A 392 -7.62 0.83 -12.58
CA ALA A 392 -6.88 1.38 -13.72
C ALA A 392 -7.82 1.84 -14.84
N VAL A 393 -8.85 1.05 -15.17
CA VAL A 393 -9.88 1.41 -16.15
C VAL A 393 -10.67 2.61 -15.65
N TRP A 394 -11.09 2.61 -14.39
CA TRP A 394 -11.82 3.73 -13.80
C TRP A 394 -11.02 5.03 -13.84
N PHE A 395 -9.71 5.00 -13.52
CA PHE A 395 -8.83 6.15 -13.67
C PHE A 395 -8.64 6.57 -15.11
N ALA A 396 -8.49 5.62 -16.05
CA ALA A 396 -8.38 5.94 -17.46
C ALA A 396 -9.62 6.71 -17.94
N LEU A 397 -10.81 6.27 -17.55
CA LEU A 397 -12.07 6.94 -17.89
C LEU A 397 -12.10 8.37 -17.33
N HIS A 398 -11.81 8.56 -16.05
CA HIS A 398 -11.88 9.86 -15.38
C HIS A 398 -10.68 10.79 -15.65
N THR A 399 -9.64 10.30 -16.32
CA THR A 399 -8.47 11.11 -16.74
C THR A 399 -8.55 11.48 -18.22
N LEU A 400 -8.92 10.52 -19.08
CA LEU A 400 -8.88 10.69 -20.54
C LEU A 400 -10.16 11.31 -21.10
N PHE A 401 -11.29 11.17 -20.39
CA PHE A 401 -12.59 11.67 -20.84
C PHE A 401 -13.12 12.69 -19.83
N ARG A 402 -13.65 13.80 -20.35
CA ARG A 402 -14.28 14.84 -19.54
C ARG A 402 -15.67 14.44 -19.04
N GLN A 403 -16.32 13.49 -19.72
CA GLN A 403 -17.65 13.01 -19.39
C GLN A 403 -17.71 11.49 -19.46
N THR A 404 -18.27 10.89 -18.41
CA THR A 404 -18.65 9.48 -18.33
C THR A 404 -20.16 9.41 -18.16
N ALA A 405 -20.76 8.34 -18.68
CA ALA A 405 -22.18 8.07 -18.56
C ALA A 405 -22.37 6.65 -18.01
N MET A 406 -23.19 6.53 -16.96
CA MET A 406 -23.53 5.23 -16.39
C MET A 406 -24.42 4.47 -17.37
N LEU A 407 -23.92 3.35 -17.91
CA LEU A 407 -24.71 2.43 -18.71
C LEU A 407 -25.23 1.31 -17.80
N SER A 408 -26.53 1.05 -17.87
CA SER A 408 -27.19 -0.03 -17.13
C SER A 408 -27.98 -0.92 -18.09
N LEU A 409 -27.55 -2.19 -18.23
CA LEU A 409 -28.19 -3.22 -19.04
C LEU A 409 -28.49 -4.43 -18.15
N GLY A 410 -29.67 -4.43 -17.53
CA GLY A 410 -30.07 -5.46 -16.56
C GLY A 410 -29.14 -5.49 -15.33
N PRO A 411 -28.45 -6.62 -15.03
CA PRO A 411 -27.50 -6.69 -13.91
C PRO A 411 -26.14 -6.05 -14.22
N ILE A 412 -25.87 -5.71 -15.49
CA ILE A 412 -24.60 -5.10 -15.90
C ILE A 412 -24.70 -3.58 -15.72
N ARG A 413 -23.79 -3.00 -14.94
CA ARG A 413 -23.68 -1.57 -14.68
C ARG A 413 -22.22 -1.15 -14.71
N PHE A 414 -21.86 -0.20 -15.55
CA PHE A 414 -20.51 0.37 -15.59
C PHE A 414 -20.52 1.79 -16.18
N ASP A 415 -19.50 2.57 -15.83
CA ASP A 415 -19.29 3.89 -16.41
C ASP A 415 -18.67 3.75 -17.80
N ALA A 416 -19.40 4.21 -18.82
CA ALA A 416 -18.92 4.23 -20.19
C ALA A 416 -18.41 5.64 -20.56
N PRO A 417 -17.32 5.74 -21.32
CA PRO A 417 -16.83 7.04 -21.77
C PRO A 417 -17.75 7.63 -22.84
N VAL A 418 -18.03 8.93 -22.75
CA VAL A 418 -18.63 9.66 -23.87
C VAL A 418 -17.51 9.97 -24.87
N LEU A 419 -17.47 9.25 -25.99
CA LEU A 419 -16.35 9.30 -26.94
C LEU A 419 -16.02 10.70 -27.48
N GLY A 420 -17.00 11.60 -27.57
CA GLY A 420 -16.78 13.00 -27.98
C GLY A 420 -16.13 13.88 -26.91
N SER A 421 -15.99 13.39 -25.67
CA SER A 421 -15.48 14.14 -24.52
C SER A 421 -14.01 13.90 -24.22
N VAL A 422 -13.26 13.25 -25.12
CA VAL A 422 -11.83 12.99 -24.96
C VAL A 422 -11.08 14.29 -24.70
N ASP A 423 -10.24 14.29 -23.67
CA ASP A 423 -9.29 15.37 -23.45
C ASP A 423 -7.98 15.08 -24.19
N PRO A 424 -7.67 15.83 -25.28
CA PRO A 424 -6.50 15.53 -26.11
C PRO A 424 -5.18 15.73 -25.36
N TRP A 425 -5.13 16.68 -24.42
CA TRP A 425 -3.92 17.00 -23.67
C TRP A 425 -3.68 16.01 -22.55
N ALA A 426 -4.73 15.61 -21.83
CA ALA A 426 -4.62 14.53 -20.85
C ALA A 426 -4.21 13.22 -21.53
N THR A 427 -4.77 12.93 -22.71
CA THR A 427 -4.42 11.75 -23.51
C THR A 427 -2.97 11.78 -23.97
N LEU A 428 -2.49 12.92 -24.48
CA LEU A 428 -1.09 13.08 -24.90
C LEU A 428 -0.13 12.89 -23.72
N LEU A 429 -0.39 13.56 -22.58
CA LEU A 429 0.45 13.44 -21.39
C LEU A 429 0.42 12.02 -20.82
N ALA A 430 -0.74 11.36 -20.79
CA ALA A 430 -0.87 9.99 -20.31
C ALA A 430 -0.14 9.02 -21.24
N GLY A 431 -0.27 9.19 -22.55
CA GLY A 431 0.48 8.41 -23.54
C GLY A 431 1.99 8.59 -23.38
N ALA A 432 2.47 9.83 -23.22
CA ALA A 432 3.87 10.12 -22.96
C ALA A 432 4.36 9.49 -21.64
N ALA A 433 3.56 9.56 -20.58
CA ALA A 433 3.86 8.93 -19.29
C ALA A 433 3.96 7.41 -19.40
N ILE A 434 3.02 6.77 -20.12
CA ILE A 434 3.04 5.33 -20.38
C ILE A 434 4.31 4.95 -21.15
N VAL A 435 4.67 5.67 -22.21
CA VAL A 435 5.91 5.42 -22.97
C VAL A 435 7.14 5.59 -22.06
N ALA A 436 7.17 6.64 -21.24
CA ALA A 436 8.27 6.87 -20.31
C ALA A 436 8.42 5.71 -19.31
N VAL A 437 7.32 5.24 -18.73
CA VAL A 437 7.33 4.19 -17.70
C VAL A 437 7.63 2.81 -18.28
N PHE A 438 6.99 2.44 -19.39
CA PHE A 438 7.06 1.08 -19.94
C PHE A 438 8.21 0.88 -20.94
N THR A 439 8.44 1.86 -21.81
CA THR A 439 9.45 1.76 -22.88
C THR A 439 10.78 2.31 -22.43
N LEU A 440 10.81 3.54 -21.89
CA LEU A 440 12.04 4.19 -21.44
C LEU A 440 12.48 3.74 -20.04
N ARG A 441 11.63 3.01 -19.31
CA ARG A 441 11.86 2.56 -17.92
C ARG A 441 12.23 3.73 -17.00
N ALA A 442 11.65 4.90 -17.24
CA ALA A 442 11.82 6.06 -16.40
C ALA A 442 11.32 5.76 -14.97
N ASN A 443 12.00 6.30 -13.97
CA ASN A 443 11.53 6.23 -12.60
C ASN A 443 10.21 7.01 -12.46
N VAL A 444 9.27 6.45 -11.70
CA VAL A 444 7.98 7.04 -11.33
C VAL A 444 8.09 8.52 -10.96
N ILE A 445 9.08 8.90 -10.13
CA ILE A 445 9.29 10.30 -9.72
C ILE A 445 9.59 11.20 -10.94
N ALA A 446 10.47 10.75 -11.83
CA ALA A 446 10.83 11.51 -13.03
C ALA A 446 9.64 11.65 -13.97
N THR A 447 8.81 10.61 -14.11
CA THR A 447 7.57 10.68 -14.88
C THR A 447 6.59 11.68 -14.26
N LEU A 448 6.36 11.63 -12.95
CA LEU A 448 5.46 12.54 -12.24
C LEU A 448 5.92 14.00 -12.35
N LEU A 449 7.21 14.27 -12.16
CA LEU A 449 7.78 15.61 -12.32
C LEU A 449 7.72 16.09 -13.78
N GLY A 450 8.04 15.21 -14.74
CA GLY A 450 8.02 15.53 -16.16
C GLY A 450 6.63 15.89 -16.66
N THR A 451 5.60 15.11 -16.30
CA THR A 451 4.22 15.42 -16.70
C THR A 451 3.66 16.63 -15.96
N SER A 452 4.01 16.81 -14.68
CA SER A 452 3.64 18.01 -13.91
C SER A 452 4.22 19.29 -14.53
N ALA A 453 5.50 19.26 -14.91
CA ALA A 453 6.16 20.36 -15.61
C ALA A 453 5.52 20.61 -16.98
N ALA A 454 5.20 19.56 -17.73
CA ALA A 454 4.48 19.69 -19.00
C ALA A 454 3.08 20.31 -18.82
N GLY A 455 2.37 19.95 -17.76
CA GLY A 455 1.09 20.60 -17.39
C GLY A 455 1.26 22.10 -17.14
N ILE A 456 2.27 22.50 -16.37
CA ILE A 456 2.60 23.91 -16.14
C ILE A 456 2.92 24.63 -17.47
N VAL A 457 3.69 24.00 -18.36
CA VAL A 457 3.99 24.57 -19.68
C VAL A 457 2.71 24.77 -20.49
N LEU A 458 1.81 23.78 -20.53
CA LEU A 458 0.51 23.91 -21.23
C LEU A 458 -0.33 25.07 -20.66
N HIS A 459 -0.28 25.30 -19.34
CA HIS A 459 -0.94 26.46 -18.73
C HIS A 459 -0.34 27.78 -19.20
N PHE A 460 0.99 27.92 -19.22
CA PHE A 460 1.64 29.13 -19.74
C PHE A 460 1.40 29.36 -21.24
N LEU A 461 1.13 28.29 -22.00
CA LEU A 461 0.72 28.36 -23.40
C LEU A 461 -0.77 28.71 -23.58
N GLY A 462 -1.54 28.91 -22.51
CA GLY A 462 -2.96 29.24 -22.55
C GLY A 462 -3.86 28.07 -22.93
N VAL A 463 -3.34 26.84 -22.89
CA VAL A 463 -4.05 25.62 -23.26
C VAL A 463 -4.89 25.08 -22.10
N LEU A 464 -4.39 25.23 -20.87
CA LEU A 464 -5.08 24.88 -19.64
C LEU A 464 -5.50 26.17 -18.93
N GLY A 465 -6.82 26.43 -18.92
CA GLY A 465 -7.45 27.60 -18.29
C GLY A 465 -8.08 27.25 -16.96
#